data_AF-A0A8J6BGN2-F1
#
_entry.id   AF-A0A8J6BGN2-F1
#
_cell.length_a   1.000
_cell.length_b   1.000
_cell.length_c   1.000
_cell.angle_alpha   90.00
_cell.angle_beta   90.00
_cell.angle_gamma   90.00
#
_symmetry.space_group_name_H-M   'P 1'
#
loop_
_entity.id
_entity.type
_entity.pdbx_description
1 polymer ?
#
loop_
_entity_poly.entity_id
_entity_poly.type
_entity_poly.pdbx_seq_one_letter_code
_entity_poly.pdbx_strand_id
1 'polypeptide(L)'
;MESPLPENWKEDENPPYSYYLYYMFANMTVLNHLRRQRGFHTFVLRPHCGEAGPIHHLVSGFMLSQNISHGLLLRKAPVLQYLYYLAQIGIAMSPLSNN
;
A
#
# COMPACT_ATOMS: atom_id res chain seq x y z
N MET A 1 14.77 -12.99 -8.27
CA MET A 1 13.88 -12.97 -9.45
C MET A 1 13.49 -11.53 -9.69
N GLU A 2 13.74 -11.00 -10.88
CA GLU A 2 13.29 -9.68 -11.27
C GLU A 2 11.85 -9.76 -11.75
N SER A 3 10.99 -8.86 -11.27
CA SER A 3 9.62 -8.72 -11.78
C SER A 3 9.67 -7.97 -13.12
N PRO A 4 8.90 -8.38 -14.15
CA PRO A 4 8.89 -7.68 -15.43
C PRO A 4 8.33 -6.26 -15.29
N LEU A 5 8.55 -5.41 -16.30
CA LEU A 5 7.88 -4.10 -16.39
C LEU A 5 6.38 -4.29 -16.69
N PRO A 6 5.51 -3.29 -16.39
CA PRO A 6 4.06 -3.42 -16.58
C PRO A 6 3.65 -3.74 -18.01
N GLU A 7 4.33 -3.16 -19.00
CA GLU A 7 4.13 -3.43 -20.43
C GLU A 7 4.52 -4.87 -20.85
N ASN A 8 5.35 -5.53 -20.04
CA ASN A 8 5.86 -6.87 -20.29
C ASN A 8 5.18 -7.92 -19.40
N TRP A 9 4.25 -7.53 -18.52
CA TRP A 9 3.44 -8.49 -17.78
C TRP A 9 2.35 -9.05 -18.69
N LYS A 10 2.64 -10.18 -19.33
CA LYS A 10 1.76 -10.87 -20.28
C LYS A 10 1.30 -12.25 -19.80
N GLU A 11 1.73 -12.64 -18.61
CA GLU A 11 1.31 -13.89 -17.98
C GLU A 11 -0.17 -13.81 -17.57
N ASP A 12 -0.87 -14.95 -17.59
CA ASP A 12 -2.28 -15.05 -17.17
C ASP A 12 -2.46 -14.80 -15.66
N GLU A 13 -1.37 -14.94 -14.90
CA GLU A 13 -1.36 -14.79 -13.45
C GLU A 13 -1.33 -13.32 -13.04
N ASN A 14 -2.16 -12.98 -12.04
CA ASN A 14 -2.18 -11.63 -11.51
C ASN A 14 -0.83 -11.27 -10.84
N PRO A 15 -0.32 -10.05 -11.09
CA PRO A 15 0.84 -9.54 -10.36
C PRO A 15 0.63 -9.57 -8.84
N PRO A 16 1.70 -9.75 -8.05
CA PRO A 16 1.60 -9.72 -6.60
C PRO A 16 1.15 -8.33 -6.11
N TYR A 17 0.51 -8.28 -4.94
CA TYR A 17 0.02 -7.03 -4.37
C TYR A 17 1.07 -5.91 -4.28
N SER A 18 2.31 -6.27 -3.93
CA SER A 18 3.44 -5.33 -3.87
C SER A 18 3.75 -4.68 -5.22
N TYR A 19 3.53 -5.41 -6.33
CA TYR A 19 3.71 -4.91 -7.69
C TYR A 19 2.72 -3.78 -7.99
N TYR A 20 1.44 -4.04 -7.75
CA TYR A 20 0.40 -3.02 -7.91
C TYR A 20 0.68 -1.79 -7.07
N LEU A 21 1.04 -2.00 -5.79
CA LEU A 21 1.26 -0.89 -4.88
C LEU A 21 2.50 -0.06 -5.26
N TYR A 22 3.58 -0.71 -5.70
CA TYR A 22 4.78 -0.05 -6.18
C TYR A 22 4.51 0.84 -7.39
N TYR A 23 3.91 0.30 -8.46
CA TYR A 23 3.66 1.09 -9.67
C TYR A 23 2.60 2.17 -9.44
N MET A 24 1.61 1.93 -8.56
CA MET A 24 0.67 2.97 -8.16
C MET A 24 1.38 4.11 -7.42
N PHE A 25 2.26 3.78 -6.47
CA PHE A 25 3.06 4.76 -5.74
C PHE A 25 3.98 5.55 -6.68
N ALA A 26 4.73 4.86 -7.55
CA ALA A 26 5.67 5.49 -8.48
C ALA A 26 4.96 6.46 -9.42
N ASN A 27 3.87 6.03 -10.07
CA ASN A 27 3.10 6.86 -10.99
C ASN A 27 2.48 8.07 -10.27
N MET A 28 1.88 7.85 -9.10
CA MET A 28 1.30 8.94 -8.32
C MET A 28 2.35 9.92 -7.81
N THR A 29 3.56 9.47 -7.49
CA THR A 29 4.66 10.34 -7.03
C THR A 29 5.07 11.30 -8.13
N VAL A 30 5.28 10.80 -9.35
CA VAL A 30 5.60 11.63 -10.52
C VAL A 30 4.46 12.61 -10.81
N LEU A 31 3.21 12.11 -10.81
CA LEU A 31 2.03 12.95 -11.04
C LEU A 31 1.88 14.05 -9.97
N ASN A 32 2.06 13.70 -8.70
CA ASN A 32 1.97 14.65 -7.59
C ASN A 32 3.07 15.70 -7.66
N HIS A 33 4.27 15.36 -8.14
CA HIS A 33 5.34 16.33 -8.36
C HIS A 33 4.90 17.38 -9.39
N LEU A 34 4.37 16.94 -10.54
CA LEU A 34 3.85 17.84 -11.58
C LEU A 34 2.67 18.68 -11.08
N ARG A 35 1.73 18.07 -10.36
CA ARG A 35 0.55 18.75 -9.80
C ARG A 35 0.96 19.84 -8.80
N ARG A 36 1.94 19.55 -7.94
CA ARG A 36 2.50 20.52 -6.99
C ARG A 36 3.15 21.71 -7.70
N GLN A 37 3.96 21.45 -8.73
CA GLN A 37 4.58 22.52 -9.53
C GLN A 37 3.56 23.44 -10.19
N ARG A 38 2.37 22.92 -10.52
CA ARG A 38 1.28 23.68 -11.15
C ARG A 38 0.24 24.22 -10.16
N GLY A 39 0.45 24.07 -8.85
CA GLY A 39 -0.47 24.55 -7.82
C GLY A 39 -1.77 23.75 -7.68
N PHE A 40 -1.81 22.51 -8.17
CA PHE A 40 -2.98 21.62 -8.03
C PHE A 40 -2.91 20.77 -6.74
N HIS A 41 -4.09 20.33 -6.26
CA HIS A 41 -4.19 19.37 -5.15
C HIS A 41 -3.46 18.06 -5.47
N THR A 42 -2.81 17.44 -4.48
CA THR A 42 -2.12 16.16 -4.66
C THR A 42 -2.96 14.99 -4.15
N PHE A 43 -2.67 13.80 -4.64
CA PHE A 43 -3.30 12.56 -4.22
C PHE A 43 -2.52 11.91 -3.08
N VAL A 44 -3.20 11.11 -2.26
CA VAL A 44 -2.62 10.37 -1.14
C VAL A 44 -2.88 8.89 -1.34
N LEU A 45 -1.85 8.04 -1.21
CA LEU A 45 -1.99 6.59 -1.30
C LEU A 45 -2.57 6.03 0.00
N ARG A 46 -3.78 5.45 -0.07
CA ARG A 46 -4.50 4.88 1.07
C ARG A 46 -5.05 3.49 0.73
N PRO A 47 -4.19 2.46 0.60
CA PRO A 47 -4.61 1.18 0.07
C PRO A 47 -5.39 0.38 1.11
N HIS A 48 -6.26 -0.49 0.61
CA HIS A 48 -6.83 -1.58 1.38
C HIS A 48 -5.75 -2.63 1.63
N CYS A 49 -5.38 -2.87 2.89
CA CYS A 49 -4.18 -3.60 3.23
C CYS A 49 -4.31 -4.37 4.54
N GLY A 50 -4.01 -5.67 4.49
CA GLY A 50 -3.91 -6.52 5.68
C GLY A 50 -5.23 -6.87 6.34
N GLU A 51 -6.34 -6.90 5.61
CA GLU A 51 -7.57 -7.59 6.04
C GLU A 51 -7.37 -9.11 6.03
N ALA A 52 -6.92 -9.61 4.88
CA ALA A 52 -6.60 -11.01 4.61
C ALA A 52 -5.33 -11.10 3.74
N GLY A 53 -4.91 -12.32 3.41
CA GLY A 53 -3.73 -12.59 2.61
C GLY A 53 -2.43 -12.61 3.42
N PRO A 54 -1.27 -12.54 2.74
CA PRO A 54 0.03 -12.64 3.38
C PRO A 54 0.47 -11.34 4.08
N ILE A 55 1.28 -11.46 5.14
CA ILE A 55 1.78 -10.34 5.95
C ILE A 55 2.58 -9.31 5.13
N HIS A 56 3.24 -9.72 4.04
CA HIS A 56 4.04 -8.80 3.22
C HIS A 56 3.21 -7.71 2.53
N HIS A 57 1.88 -7.83 2.45
CA HIS A 57 1.00 -6.72 2.05
C HIS A 57 1.19 -5.52 3.00
N LEU A 58 1.22 -5.76 4.31
CA LEU A 58 1.43 -4.73 5.33
C LEU A 58 2.83 -4.13 5.26
N VAL A 59 3.84 -4.92 4.87
CA VAL A 59 5.19 -4.37 4.64
C VAL A 59 5.18 -3.39 3.46
N SER A 60 4.50 -3.76 2.37
CA SER A 60 4.35 -2.88 1.21
C SER A 60 3.55 -1.61 1.56
N GLY A 61 2.46 -1.77 2.33
CA GLY A 61 1.67 -0.66 2.85
C GLY A 61 2.50 0.29 3.71
N PHE A 62 3.30 -0.24 4.63
CA PHE A 62 4.18 0.55 5.50
C PHE A 62 5.17 1.40 4.70
N MET A 63 5.78 0.82 3.65
CA MET A 63 6.82 1.49 2.87
C MET A 63 6.29 2.56 1.92
N LEU A 64 5.07 2.39 1.39
CA LEU A 64 4.59 3.18 0.24
C LEU A 64 3.37 4.06 0.54
N SER A 65 2.61 3.78 1.61
CA SER A 65 1.34 4.45 1.86
C SER A 65 1.39 5.42 3.03
N GLN A 66 0.52 6.44 2.99
CA GLN A 66 0.34 7.39 4.09
C GLN A 66 -0.54 6.81 5.21
N ASN A 67 -1.49 5.95 4.85
CA ASN A 67 -2.46 5.31 5.73
C ASN A 67 -2.90 4.00 5.08
N ILE A 68 -3.42 3.06 5.86
CA ILE A 68 -4.02 1.83 5.33
C ILE A 68 -5.49 1.67 5.78
N SER A 69 -6.27 0.92 5.02
CA SER A 69 -7.57 0.40 5.46
C SER A 69 -7.43 -1.07 5.88
N HIS A 70 -8.16 -1.47 6.93
CA HIS A 70 -8.17 -2.78 7.61
C HIS A 70 -7.04 -3.01 8.61
N GLY A 71 -5.84 -3.39 8.19
CA GLY A 71 -4.72 -3.65 9.10
C GLY A 71 -4.92 -4.82 10.08
N LEU A 72 -5.95 -5.65 9.92
CA LEU A 72 -6.34 -6.72 10.86
C LEU A 72 -5.22 -7.73 11.12
N LEU A 73 -4.38 -8.01 10.12
CA LEU A 73 -3.26 -8.93 10.23
C LEU A 73 -2.06 -8.38 11.02
N LEU A 74 -2.02 -7.09 11.38
CA LEU A 74 -0.96 -6.54 12.24
C LEU A 74 -0.90 -7.25 13.59
N ARG A 75 -2.03 -7.75 14.11
CA ARG A 75 -2.08 -8.57 15.34
C ARG A 75 -1.22 -9.83 15.29
N LYS A 76 -0.86 -10.30 14.10
CA LYS A 76 0.00 -11.49 13.88
C LYS A 76 1.46 -11.12 13.62
N ALA A 77 1.82 -9.84 13.60
CA ALA A 77 3.16 -9.36 13.27
C ALA A 77 3.59 -8.25 14.26
N PRO A 78 4.01 -8.60 15.50
CA PRO A 78 4.30 -7.62 16.55
C PRO A 78 5.32 -6.56 16.15
N VAL A 79 6.38 -6.95 15.42
CA VAL A 79 7.39 -6.01 14.91
C VAL A 79 6.75 -4.98 13.99
N LEU A 80 5.94 -5.42 13.04
CA LEU A 80 5.31 -4.53 12.08
C LEU A 80 4.24 -3.66 12.74
N GLN A 81 3.45 -4.22 13.65
CA GLN A 81 2.51 -3.46 14.47
C GLN A 81 3.21 -2.35 15.25
N TYR A 82 4.38 -2.63 15.82
CA TYR A 82 5.17 -1.64 16.53
C TYR A 82 5.75 -0.57 15.59
N LEU A 83 6.19 -0.94 14.38
CA LEU A 83 6.63 0.03 13.37
C LEU A 83 5.50 0.96 12.94
N TYR A 84 4.30 0.44 12.70
CA TYR A 84 3.11 1.26 12.39
C TYR A 84 2.80 2.25 13.52
N TYR A 85 2.95 1.80 14.78
CA TYR A 85 2.84 2.67 15.94
C TYR A 85 3.92 3.77 15.95
N LEU A 86 5.20 3.42 15.82
CA LEU A 86 6.28 4.42 15.86
C LEU A 86 6.18 5.44 14.72
N ALA A 87 5.83 4.99 13.52
CA ALA A 87 5.69 5.85 12.35
C ALA A 87 4.35 6.61 12.31
N GLN A 88 3.44 6.35 13.26
CA GLN A 88 2.10 6.94 13.32
C GLN A 88 1.31 6.76 12.00
N ILE A 89 1.43 5.59 11.37
CA ILE A 89 0.67 5.28 10.16
C ILE A 89 -0.76 4.93 10.56
N GLY A 90 -1.71 5.79 10.17
CA GLY A 90 -3.12 5.63 10.49
C GLY A 90 -3.75 4.39 9.85
N ILE A 91 -4.63 3.73 10.60
CA ILE A 91 -5.38 2.54 10.18
C ILE A 91 -6.87 2.86 10.23
N ALA A 92 -7.53 2.87 9.07
CA ALA A 92 -8.98 2.97 8.99
C ALA A 92 -9.59 1.56 9.10
N MET A 93 -10.36 1.31 10.15
CA MET A 93 -10.98 0.02 10.41
C MET A 93 -12.50 0.11 10.33
N SER A 94 -13.13 -0.96 9.84
CA SER A 94 -14.58 -1.13 9.78
C SER A 94 -15.00 -2.36 10.59
N PRO A 95 -15.07 -2.29 11.93
CA PRO A 95 -15.27 -3.48 12.78
C PRO A 95 -16.52 -4.28 12.45
N LEU A 96 -17.63 -3.61 12.09
CA LEU A 96 -18.88 -4.28 11.73
C LEU A 96 -18.78 -5.07 10.42
N SER A 97 -17.96 -4.62 9.47
CA SER A 97 -17.71 -5.33 8.20
C SER A 97 -16.73 -6.49 8.36
N ASN A 98 -15.91 -6.47 9.42
CA ASN A 98 -14.85 -7.45 9.67
C ASN A 98 -15.31 -8.63 10.54
N ASN A 99 -16.55 -8.62 11.03
CA ASN A 99 -17.18 -9.71 11.80
C ASN A 99 -17.68 -10.81 10.88
#